data_AF-A0A970APT2-F1
#
_entry.id   AF-A0A970APT2-F1
#
_cell.length_a   1.000
_cell.length_b   1.000
_cell.length_c   1.000
_cell.angle_alpha   90.00
_cell.angle_beta   90.00
_cell.angle_gamma   90.00
#
_symmetry.space_group_name_H-M   'P 1'
#
loop_
_entity.id
_entity.type
_entity.pdbx_description
1 polymer ?
#
loop_
_entity_poly.entity_id
_entity_poly.type
_entity_poly.pdbx_seq_one_letter_code
_entity_poly.pdbx_strand_id
1 'polypeptide(L)'
;MLEARRIYREEQHSLRQRKAAPSVQPRRWLGPKARLLSVLAGCFILGLLVIAQYCSMVTLSYQISQAKKDLQALEEEYRELEQVAMGLSSLSRVESVARNELGMQEPSSSQLRVIIASGGSGSGLRE
;
A
#
# COMPACT_ATOMS: atom_id res chain seq x y z
N MET A 1 47.03 30.88 68.27
CA MET A 1 45.65 30.78 67.71
C MET A 1 45.40 31.61 66.45
N LEU A 2 46.25 32.60 66.10
CA LEU A 2 46.02 33.44 64.91
C LEU A 2 46.50 32.82 63.58
N GLU A 3 47.42 31.86 63.63
CA GLU A 3 47.96 31.21 62.43
C GLU A 3 47.00 30.18 61.81
N ALA A 4 46.22 29.49 62.64
CA ALA A 4 45.19 28.56 62.18
C ALA A 4 44.11 29.23 61.31
N ARG A 5 43.86 30.54 61.51
CA ARG A 5 42.94 31.31 60.67
C ARG A 5 43.53 31.71 59.31
N ARG A 6 44.86 31.72 59.15
CA ARG A 6 45.50 32.06 57.87
C ARG A 6 45.50 30.86 56.92
N ILE A 7 45.83 29.68 57.44
CA ILE A 7 45.87 28.44 56.66
C ILE A 7 44.47 28.09 56.12
N TYR A 8 43.41 28.27 56.92
CA TYR A 8 42.03 28.00 56.47
C TYR A 8 41.54 29.03 55.43
N ARG A 9 42.10 30.25 55.39
CA ARG A 9 41.75 31.26 54.40
C ARG A 9 42.39 30.97 53.05
N GLU A 10 43.59 30.42 53.01
CA GLU A 10 44.30 30.08 51.75
C GLU A 10 43.64 28.90 51.02
N GLU A 11 43.15 27.90 51.76
CA GLU A 11 42.53 26.71 51.15
C GLU A 11 41.17 26.99 50.47
N GLN A 12 40.42 27.98 50.92
CA GLN A 12 39.14 28.33 50.28
C GLN A 12 39.31 29.04 48.93
N HIS A 13 40.43 29.73 48.71
CA HIS A 13 40.71 30.39 47.42
C HIS A 13 41.08 29.38 46.32
N SER A 14 41.69 28.24 46.64
CA SER A 14 42.08 27.21 45.66
C SER A 14 40.90 26.35 45.20
N LEU A 15 39.90 26.11 46.06
CA LEU A 15 38.70 25.35 45.70
C LEU A 15 37.70 26.15 44.84
N ARG A 16 37.69 27.49 44.97
CA ARG A 16 36.84 28.39 44.18
C ARG A 16 37.29 28.52 42.72
N GLN A 17 38.55 28.24 42.42
CA GLN A 17 39.08 28.28 41.05
C GLN A 17 38.77 27.01 40.23
N ARG A 18 38.16 25.97 40.83
CA ARG A 18 37.89 24.69 40.14
C ARG A 18 36.47 24.55 39.55
N LYS A 19 35.73 25.65 39.39
CA LYS A 19 34.46 25.69 38.64
C LYS A 19 34.39 26.89 37.70
N ALA A 20 35.27 26.91 36.71
CA ALA A 20 34.97 27.55 35.44
C ALA A 20 34.85 26.43 34.41
N ALA A 21 33.62 26.02 34.10
CA ALA A 21 33.37 25.13 32.97
C ALA A 21 33.96 25.79 31.70
N PRO A 22 34.63 25.04 30.81
CA PRO A 22 35.10 25.63 29.56
C PRO A 22 33.86 25.99 28.76
N SER A 23 33.60 27.30 28.62
CA SER A 23 32.63 27.78 27.65
C SER A 23 33.20 27.46 26.28
N VAL A 24 32.66 26.41 25.64
CA VAL A 24 32.90 26.14 24.23
C VAL A 24 32.16 27.24 23.46
N GLN A 25 32.79 28.41 23.37
CA GLN A 25 32.35 29.43 22.44
C GLN A 25 32.67 28.89 21.04
N PRO A 26 31.68 28.61 20.17
CA PRO A 26 31.99 28.38 18.77
C PRO A 26 32.49 29.73 18.24
N ARG A 27 33.82 29.82 18.11
CA ARG A 27 34.51 30.97 17.53
C ARG A 27 34.03 31.09 16.09
N ARG A 28 32.96 31.87 15.88
CA ARG A 28 32.43 32.22 14.56
C ARG A 28 33.39 33.19 13.90
N TRP A 29 34.47 32.64 13.38
CA TRP A 29 35.29 33.31 12.38
C TRP A 29 35.01 32.67 11.03
N LEU A 30 33.75 32.79 10.59
CA LEU A 30 33.34 32.39 9.25
C LEU A 30 33.65 33.55 8.30
N GLY A 31 34.82 33.49 7.67
CA GLY A 31 35.09 34.28 6.48
C GLY A 31 34.15 33.87 5.33
N PRO A 32 34.10 34.64 4.23
CA PRO A 32 33.22 34.38 3.07
C PRO A 32 33.38 32.95 2.48
N LYS A 33 34.56 32.34 2.67
CA LYS A 33 34.85 30.94 2.29
C LYS A 33 33.98 29.92 3.02
N ALA A 34 33.67 30.14 4.29
CA ALA A 34 32.81 29.24 5.06
C ALA A 34 31.34 29.35 4.65
N ARG A 35 30.92 30.54 4.17
CA ARG A 35 29.60 30.73 3.57
C ARG A 35 29.46 29.91 2.29
N LEU A 36 30.48 29.95 1.42
CA LEU A 36 30.51 29.14 0.19
C LEU A 36 30.47 27.63 0.51
N LEU A 37 31.26 27.19 1.51
CA LEU A 37 31.27 25.80 1.95
C LEU A 37 29.90 25.35 2.49
N SER A 38 29.21 26.23 3.22
CA SER A 38 27.86 25.94 3.75
C SER A 38 26.80 25.81 2.66
N VAL A 39 26.89 26.62 1.59
CA VAL A 39 26.00 26.53 0.43
C VAL A 39 26.25 25.23 -0.33
N LEU A 40 27.52 24.87 -0.54
CA LEU A 40 27.88 23.62 -1.21
C LEU A 40 27.41 22.40 -0.41
N ALA A 41 27.62 22.41 0.92
CA ALA A 41 27.14 21.37 1.81
C ALA A 41 25.60 21.27 1.81
N GLY A 42 24.89 22.41 1.82
CA GLY A 42 23.44 22.45 1.73
C GLY A 42 22.91 21.85 0.42
N CYS A 43 23.55 22.18 -0.71
CA CYS A 43 23.21 21.63 -2.01
C CYS A 43 23.45 20.10 -2.07
N PHE A 44 24.55 19.64 -1.49
CA PHE A 44 24.86 18.20 -1.39
C PHE A 44 23.85 17.44 -0.53
N ILE A 45 23.45 18.00 0.61
CA ILE A 45 22.43 17.41 1.49
C ILE A 45 21.07 17.38 0.78
N LEU A 46 20.70 18.43 0.05
CA LEU A 46 19.47 18.45 -0.76
C LEU A 46 19.49 17.36 -1.84
N GLY A 47 20.62 17.18 -2.53
CA GLY A 47 20.80 16.10 -3.50
C GLY A 47 20.62 14.72 -2.87
N LEU A 48 21.24 14.48 -1.70
CA LEU A 48 21.06 13.24 -0.94
C LEU A 48 19.61 13.02 -0.51
N LEU A 49 18.90 14.07 -0.11
CA LEU A 49 17.51 13.99 0.31
C LEU A 49 16.60 13.62 -0.87
N VAL A 50 16.84 14.17 -2.07
CA VAL A 50 16.12 13.79 -3.29
C VAL A 50 16.37 12.31 -3.63
N ILE A 51 17.61 11.85 -3.55
CA ILE A 51 17.97 10.45 -3.81
C ILE A 51 17.33 9.51 -2.78
N ALA A 52 17.31 9.89 -1.50
CA ALA A 52 16.67 9.13 -0.44
C ALA A 52 15.15 9.01 -0.66
N GLN A 53 14.48 10.11 -1.03
CA GLN A 53 13.07 10.09 -1.43
C GLN A 53 12.84 9.16 -2.64
N TYR A 54 13.75 9.17 -3.61
CA TYR A 54 13.69 8.28 -4.76
C TYR A 54 13.85 6.81 -4.37
N CYS A 55 14.75 6.48 -3.43
CA CYS A 55 14.90 5.12 -2.89
C CYS A 55 13.63 4.66 -2.16
N SER A 56 13.00 5.50 -1.34
CA SER A 56 11.70 5.18 -0.73
C SER A 56 10.63 4.95 -1.81
N MET A 57 10.63 5.75 -2.86
CA MET A 57 9.70 5.60 -3.99
C MET A 57 9.93 4.30 -4.79
N VAL A 58 11.18 3.84 -4.90
CA VAL A 58 11.52 2.55 -5.52
C VAL A 58 10.98 1.38 -4.69
N THR A 59 11.11 1.41 -3.37
CA THR A 59 10.55 0.35 -2.51
C THR A 59 9.02 0.32 -2.54
N LEU A 60 8.37 1.48 -2.64
CA LEU A 60 6.91 1.57 -2.74
C LEU A 60 6.41 1.14 -4.12
N SER A 61 7.12 1.53 -5.19
CA SER A 61 6.81 1.08 -6.56
C SER A 61 6.99 -0.42 -6.73
N TYR A 62 7.95 -1.02 -6.02
CA TYR A 62 8.16 -2.47 -6.06
C TYR A 62 6.99 -3.22 -5.41
N GLN A 63 6.52 -2.76 -4.26
CA GLN A 63 5.33 -3.33 -3.60
C GLN A 63 4.07 -3.18 -4.46
N ILE A 64 3.88 -2.01 -5.08
CA ILE A 64 2.77 -1.79 -6.02
C ILE A 64 2.90 -2.71 -7.25
N SER A 65 4.12 -2.91 -7.76
CA SER A 65 4.34 -3.79 -8.90
C SER A 65 4.07 -5.25 -8.58
N GLN A 66 4.42 -5.72 -7.38
CA GLN A 66 4.14 -7.10 -6.97
C GLN A 66 2.64 -7.29 -6.74
N ALA A 67 1.98 -6.38 -6.02
CA ALA A 67 0.53 -6.42 -5.82
C ALA A 67 -0.25 -6.39 -7.16
N LYS A 68 0.23 -5.66 -8.17
CA LYS A 68 -0.37 -5.68 -9.51
C LYS A 68 -0.20 -7.02 -10.23
N LYS A 69 0.96 -7.66 -10.10
CA LYS A 69 1.19 -8.98 -10.71
C LYS A 69 0.30 -10.04 -10.06
N ASP A 70 0.17 -10.00 -8.74
CA ASP A 70 -0.68 -10.94 -8.01
C ASP A 70 -2.15 -10.76 -8.41
N LEU A 71 -2.60 -9.51 -8.58
CA LEU A 71 -3.94 -9.21 -9.10
C LEU A 71 -4.16 -9.71 -10.52
N GLN A 72 -3.17 -9.52 -11.41
CA GLN A 72 -3.27 -10.01 -12.79
C GLN A 72 -3.33 -11.54 -12.85
N ALA A 73 -2.49 -12.23 -12.08
CA ALA A 73 -2.51 -13.68 -12.01
C ALA A 73 -3.87 -14.21 -11.52
N LEU A 74 -4.43 -13.58 -10.48
CA LEU A 74 -5.73 -13.96 -9.93
C LEU A 74 -6.88 -13.67 -10.91
N GLU A 75 -6.83 -12.57 -11.66
CA GLU A 75 -7.84 -12.25 -12.67
C GLU A 75 -7.79 -13.22 -13.85
N GLU A 76 -6.59 -13.69 -14.23
CA GLU A 76 -6.40 -14.68 -15.27
C GLU A 76 -6.94 -16.05 -14.85
N GLU A 77 -6.64 -16.50 -13.62
CA GLU A 77 -7.24 -17.70 -13.03
C GLU A 77 -8.78 -17.61 -12.97
N TYR A 78 -9.32 -16.47 -12.55
CA TYR A 78 -10.76 -16.27 -12.49
C TYR A 78 -11.42 -16.40 -13.88
N ARG A 79 -10.82 -15.80 -14.91
CA ARG A 79 -11.33 -15.89 -16.29
C ARG A 79 -11.28 -17.31 -16.83
N GLU A 80 -10.23 -18.07 -16.51
CA GLU A 80 -10.13 -19.48 -16.89
C GLU A 80 -11.24 -20.31 -16.23
N LEU A 81 -11.45 -20.14 -14.92
CA LEU A 81 -12.53 -20.81 -14.20
C LEU A 81 -13.91 -20.42 -14.75
N GLU A 82 -14.12 -19.15 -15.08
CA GLU A 82 -15.37 -18.68 -15.68
C GLU A 82 -15.62 -19.30 -17.05
N GLN A 83 -14.59 -19.42 -17.90
CA GLN A 83 -14.71 -20.10 -19.18
C GLN A 83 -15.04 -21.59 -19.02
N VAL A 84 -14.42 -22.27 -18.06
CA VAL A 84 -14.73 -23.68 -17.75
C VAL A 84 -16.16 -23.80 -17.24
N ALA A 85 -16.61 -22.92 -16.36
CA ALA A 85 -17.97 -22.90 -15.86
C ALA A 85 -18.99 -22.67 -16.99
N MET A 86 -18.75 -21.69 -17.86
CA MET A 86 -19.58 -21.43 -19.04
C MET A 86 -19.60 -22.62 -20.00
N GLY A 87 -18.46 -23.32 -20.17
CA GLY A 87 -18.37 -24.54 -20.95
C GLY A 87 -19.20 -25.68 -20.36
N LEU A 88 -19.15 -25.87 -19.04
CA LEU A 88 -19.94 -26.87 -18.32
C LEU A 88 -21.44 -26.55 -18.35
N SER A 89 -21.82 -25.28 -18.22
CA SER A 89 -23.21 -24.83 -18.32
C SER A 89 -23.68 -24.62 -19.76
N SER A 90 -22.79 -24.78 -20.75
CA SER A 90 -23.13 -24.49 -22.14
C SER A 90 -24.26 -25.42 -22.60
N LEU A 91 -25.25 -24.84 -23.29
CA LEU A 91 -26.40 -25.58 -23.80
C LEU A 91 -25.96 -26.76 -24.67
N SER A 92 -24.86 -26.62 -25.42
CA SER A 92 -24.28 -27.68 -26.24
C SER A 92 -23.78 -28.88 -25.42
N ARG A 93 -23.16 -28.65 -24.25
CA ARG A 93 -22.75 -29.72 -23.34
C ARG A 93 -23.97 -30.41 -22.73
N VAL A 94 -24.96 -29.63 -22.30
CA VAL A 94 -26.23 -30.14 -21.74
C VAL A 94 -26.95 -31.00 -22.78
N GLU A 95 -27.05 -30.54 -24.03
CA GLU A 95 -27.65 -31.30 -25.13
C GLU A 95 -26.85 -32.56 -25.45
N SER A 96 -25.51 -32.50 -25.42
CA SER A 96 -24.66 -33.67 -25.63
C SER A 96 -24.88 -34.74 -24.55
N VAL A 97 -24.91 -34.35 -23.27
CA VAL A 97 -25.21 -35.29 -22.17
C VAL A 97 -26.64 -35.83 -22.31
N ALA A 98 -27.60 -34.95 -22.61
CA ALA A 98 -28.99 -35.32 -22.83
C ALA A 98 -29.15 -36.38 -23.94
N ARG A 99 -28.53 -36.16 -25.09
CA ARG A 99 -28.71 -37.01 -26.28
C ARG A 99 -27.85 -38.27 -26.21
N ASN A 100 -26.60 -38.16 -25.76
CA ASN A 100 -25.61 -39.22 -25.85
C ASN A 100 -25.54 -40.09 -24.58
N GLU A 101 -25.66 -39.49 -23.39
CA GLU A 101 -25.56 -40.24 -22.13
C GLU A 101 -26.94 -40.64 -21.60
N LEU A 102 -27.93 -39.74 -21.70
CA LEU A 102 -29.29 -39.97 -21.20
C LEU A 102 -30.25 -40.48 -22.27
N GLY A 103 -29.83 -40.55 -23.54
CA GLY A 103 -30.63 -41.06 -24.65
C GLY A 103 -31.90 -40.23 -24.95
N MET A 104 -31.96 -38.99 -24.47
CA MET A 104 -33.09 -38.10 -24.70
C MET A 104 -33.18 -37.72 -26.19
N GLN A 105 -34.40 -37.73 -26.72
CA GLN A 105 -34.70 -37.30 -28.08
C GLN A 105 -35.56 -36.04 -28.04
N GLU A 106 -35.37 -35.15 -29.02
CA GLU A 106 -36.23 -33.98 -29.17
C GLU A 106 -37.68 -34.43 -29.41
N PRO A 107 -38.65 -33.91 -28.65
CA PRO A 107 -40.05 -34.22 -28.87
C PRO A 107 -40.51 -33.68 -30.22
N SER A 108 -41.34 -34.45 -30.93
CA SER A 108 -41.92 -34.00 -32.18
C SER A 108 -42.90 -32.84 -31.94
N SER A 109 -43.13 -32.00 -32.95
CA SER A 109 -44.06 -30.87 -32.87
C SER A 109 -45.49 -31.28 -32.48
N SER A 110 -45.88 -32.53 -32.70
CA SER A 110 -47.15 -33.12 -32.26
C SER A 110 -47.23 -33.46 -30.77
N GLN A 111 -46.09 -33.54 -30.07
CA GLN A 111 -46.00 -33.83 -28.63
C GLN A 111 -45.94 -32.54 -27.78
N LEU A 112 -45.81 -31.38 -28.42
CA LEU A 112 -45.75 -30.08 -27.75
C LEU A 112 -47.16 -29.50 -27.60
N ARG A 113 -47.58 -29.22 -26.37
CA ARG A 113 -48.79 -28.46 -26.07
C ARG A 113 -48.41 -27.12 -25.46
N VAL A 114 -48.47 -26.07 -26.27
CA VAL A 114 -48.21 -24.70 -25.81
C VAL A 114 -49.46 -24.18 -25.11
N ILE A 115 -49.33 -23.85 -23.83
CA ILE A 115 -50.40 -23.20 -23.06
C ILE A 115 -50.07 -21.71 -22.99
N ILE A 116 -50.84 -20.90 -23.71
CA ILE A 116 -50.74 -19.45 -23.56
C ILE A 116 -51.51 -19.11 -22.29
N ALA A 117 -50.80 -18.68 -21.25
CA ALA A 117 -51.42 -18.15 -20.05
C ALA A 117 -52.13 -16.83 -20.41
N SER A 118 -53.40 -16.93 -20.79
CA SER A 118 -54.29 -15.77 -20.86
C SER A 118 -54.46 -15.28 -19.42
N GLY A 119 -53.77 -14.19 -19.09
CA GLY A 119 -53.95 -13.49 -17.82
C GLY A 119 -55.44 -13.21 -17.66
N GLY A 120 -56.03 -13.78 -16.61
CA GLY A 120 -57.43 -13.61 -16.29
C GLY A 120 -57.77 -12.13 -16.13
N SER A 121 -58.34 -11.55 -17.18
CA SER A 121 -59.18 -10.37 -17.06
C SER A 121 -60.50 -10.87 -16.50
N GLY A 122 -60.64 -10.79 -15.19
CA GLY A 122 -61.85 -11.14 -14.46
C GLY A 122 -63.02 -10.33 -15.02
N SER A 123 -63.95 -11.03 -15.67
CA SER A 123 -65.28 -10.56 -15.98
C SER A 123 -66.01 -10.25 -14.66
N GLY A 124 -66.00 -8.97 -14.29
CA GLY A 124 -66.91 -8.38 -13.32
C GLY A 124 -68.12 -7.78 -14.03
N LEU A 125 -68.91 -8.62 -14.69
CA LEU A 125 -70.28 -8.30 -15.07
C LEU A 125 -71.20 -9.14 -14.17
N ARG A 126 -71.66 -8.52 -13.09
CA ARG A 126 -72.85 -8.96 -12.36
C ARG A 126 -73.88 -7.85 -12.46
N GLU A 127 -75.06 -8.26 -12.87
CA GLU A 127 -76.33 -7.55 -12.89
C GLU A 127 -76.71 -6.95 -11.54
#